data_AF-A0A2E0KSI2-F1
#
_entry.id   AF-A0A2E0KSI2-F1
#
_cell.length_a   1.000
_cell.length_b   1.000
_cell.length_c   1.000
_cell.angle_alpha   90.00
_cell.angle_beta   90.00
_cell.angle_gamma   90.00
#
_symmetry.space_group_name_H-M   'P 1'
#
loop_
_entity.id
_entity.type
_entity.pdbx_description
1 polymer ?
#
loop_
_entity_poly.entity_id
_entity_poly.type
_entity_poly.pdbx_seq_one_letter_code
_entity_poly.pdbx_strand_id
1 'polypeptide(L)'
;MFSKSGCEQCEHLELEINSSENLHSLEMCKVVLSDSGLAELKMEQKWISNIDVLPFNAIFSDGKMLDSWSGNNIERFYSKLEKYLI
;
A
#
# COMPACT_ATOMS: atom_id res chain seq x y z
N MET A 1 -1.06 -0.21 1.87
CA MET A 1 -1.43 0.23 0.51
C MET A 1 -2.31 1.47 0.57
N PHE A 2 -1.92 2.55 -0.09
CA PHE A 2 -2.75 3.74 -0.29
C PHE A 2 -3.55 3.58 -1.58
N SER A 3 -4.83 3.95 -1.51
CA SER A 3 -5.85 3.74 -2.55
C SER A 3 -6.82 4.93 -2.60
N LYS A 4 -7.82 4.87 -3.47
CA LYS A 4 -8.99 5.75 -3.52
C LYS A 4 -10.23 4.95 -3.91
N SER A 5 -11.42 5.47 -3.60
CA SER A 5 -12.70 4.87 -4.00
C SER A 5 -12.78 4.79 -5.53
N GLY A 6 -13.21 3.64 -6.06
CA GLY A 6 -13.32 3.39 -7.51
C GLY A 6 -11.98 3.18 -8.22
N CYS A 7 -10.92 2.80 -7.49
CA CYS A 7 -9.63 2.43 -8.08
C CYS A 7 -9.60 0.95 -8.48
N GLU A 8 -9.93 0.64 -9.73
CA GLU A 8 -9.94 -0.73 -10.27
C GLU A 8 -8.60 -1.46 -10.06
N GLN A 9 -7.48 -0.78 -10.32
CA GLN A 9 -6.14 -1.34 -10.13
C GLN A 9 -5.84 -1.67 -8.66
N CYS A 10 -6.38 -0.87 -7.73
CA CYS A 10 -6.20 -1.11 -6.30
C CYS A 10 -7.02 -2.32 -5.83
N GLU A 11 -8.25 -2.43 -6.33
CA GLU A 11 -9.14 -3.57 -6.06
C GLU A 11 -8.55 -4.87 -6.62
N HIS A 12 -7.98 -4.84 -7.83
CA HIS A 12 -7.29 -6.00 -8.41
C HIS A 12 -6.13 -6.48 -7.53
N LEU A 13 -5.23 -5.57 -7.15
CA LEU A 13 -4.09 -5.93 -6.30
C LEU A 13 -4.55 -6.47 -4.95
N GLU A 14 -5.59 -5.87 -4.35
CA GLU A 14 -6.15 -6.34 -3.07
C GLU A 14 -6.71 -7.76 -3.17
N LEU A 15 -7.41 -8.10 -4.26
CA LEU A 15 -7.91 -9.45 -4.50
C LEU A 15 -6.77 -10.46 -4.63
N GLU A 16 -5.71 -10.11 -5.37
CA GLU A 16 -4.54 -10.98 -5.54
C GLU A 16 -3.80 -11.20 -4.21
N ILE A 17 -3.62 -10.15 -3.41
CA ILE A 17 -3.02 -10.23 -2.06
C ILE A 17 -3.86 -11.12 -1.14
N ASN A 18 -5.18 -10.90 -1.09
CA ASN A 18 -6.07 -11.65 -0.20
C ASN A 18 -6.23 -13.12 -0.59
N SER A 19 -5.97 -13.45 -1.86
CA SER A 19 -5.99 -14.83 -2.35
C SER A 19 -4.68 -15.59 -2.05
N SER A 20 -3.69 -14.92 -1.46
CA SER A 20 -2.37 -15.50 -1.18
C SER A 20 -2.28 -16.10 0.21
N GLU A 21 -2.07 -17.41 0.28
CA GLU A 21 -1.89 -18.14 1.54
C GLU A 21 -0.54 -17.82 2.22
N ASN A 22 0.42 -17.24 1.50
CA ASN A 22 1.78 -17.01 2.01
C ASN A 22 1.94 -15.72 2.83
N LEU A 23 0.89 -14.91 2.96
CA LEU A 23 0.97 -13.57 3.58
C LEU A 23 0.34 -13.51 4.99
N HIS A 24 -0.10 -14.64 5.55
CA HIS A 24 -0.86 -14.68 6.80
C HIS A 24 -0.13 -14.13 8.04
N SER A 25 1.20 -14.00 8.01
CA SER A 25 2.00 -13.44 9.11
C SER A 25 2.23 -11.93 9.01
N LEU A 26 1.78 -11.27 7.94
CA LEU A 26 2.01 -9.86 7.70
C LEU A 26 0.76 -9.04 8.00
N GLU A 27 0.93 -8.03 8.85
CA GLU A 27 -0.10 -7.01 9.02
C GLU A 27 -0.13 -6.08 7.80
N MET A 28 -1.24 -6.13 7.07
CA MET A 28 -1.46 -5.31 5.89
C MET A 28 -2.58 -4.32 6.16
N CYS A 29 -2.33 -3.05 5.85
CA CYS A 29 -3.30 -1.97 5.99
C CYS A 29 -3.59 -1.33 4.64
N LYS A 30 -4.88 -1.07 4.36
CA LYS A 30 -5.33 -0.26 3.22
C LYS A 30 -5.82 1.09 3.71
N VAL A 31 -5.30 2.17 3.13
CA VAL A 31 -5.71 3.55 3.42
C VAL A 31 -6.40 4.11 2.18
N VAL A 32 -7.67 4.47 2.28
CA VAL A 32 -8.47 5.00 1.17
C VAL A 32 -8.46 6.53 1.24
N LEU A 33 -7.60 7.17 0.46
CA LEU A 33 -7.30 8.61 0.53
C LEU A 33 -8.48 9.54 0.19
N SER A 34 -9.55 9.01 -0.37
CA SER A 34 -10.80 9.70 -0.64
C SER A 34 -11.78 9.69 0.54
N ASP A 35 -11.52 8.90 1.58
CA ASP A 35 -12.37 8.85 2.76
C ASP A 35 -12.26 10.16 3.57
N SER A 36 -13.41 10.60 4.10
CA SER A 36 -13.45 11.76 4.97
C SER A 36 -12.68 11.48 6.27
N GLY A 37 -12.02 12.52 6.82
CA GLY A 37 -11.23 12.40 8.05
C GLY A 37 -9.73 12.18 7.85
N LEU A 38 -9.25 11.91 6.62
CA LEU A 38 -7.82 11.74 6.33
C LEU A 38 -7.09 13.04 5.97
N ALA A 39 -7.72 14.20 6.20
CA ALA A 39 -7.10 15.50 5.95
C ALA A 39 -5.87 15.71 6.82
N GLU A 40 -5.94 15.35 8.10
CA GLU A 40 -4.84 15.47 9.06
C GLU A 40 -3.67 14.56 8.69
N LEU A 41 -3.93 13.32 8.28
CA LEU A 41 -2.91 12.39 7.80
C LEU A 41 -2.11 12.98 6.61
N LYS A 42 -2.79 13.63 5.66
CA LYS A 42 -2.13 14.28 4.51
C LYS A 42 -1.29 15.49 4.92
N MET A 43 -1.67 16.19 5.99
CA MET A 43 -0.95 17.34 6.54
C MET A 43 0.30 16.92 7.32
N GLU A 44 0.18 15.91 8.18
CA GLU A 44 1.29 15.40 8.98
C GLU A 44 2.32 14.66 8.13
N GLN A 45 1.85 13.88 7.15
CA GLN A 45 2.69 13.06 6.29
C GLN A 45 2.71 13.64 4.88
N LYS A 46 3.48 14.72 4.67
CA LYS A 46 3.51 15.47 3.40
C LYS A 46 3.75 14.63 2.15
N TRP A 47 4.51 13.53 2.29
CA TRP A 47 4.79 12.64 1.15
C TRP A 47 3.53 11.94 0.62
N ILE A 48 2.51 11.71 1.46
CA ILE A 48 1.22 11.13 1.04
C ILE A 48 0.51 12.06 0.06
N SER A 49 0.61 13.38 0.29
CA SER A 49 0.02 14.39 -0.59
C SER A 49 0.64 14.42 -1.99
N ASN A 50 1.82 13.79 -2.17
CA ASN A 50 2.52 13.70 -3.45
C ASN A 50 2.26 12.37 -4.19
N ILE A 51 1.38 11.50 -3.67
CA ILE A 51 1.01 10.25 -4.35
C ILE A 51 0.10 10.59 -5.54
N ASP A 52 0.61 10.33 -6.74
CA ASP A 52 -0.03 10.59 -8.04
C ASP A 52 -0.50 9.29 -8.72
N VAL A 53 0.20 8.18 -8.49
CA VAL A 53 -0.11 6.86 -9.05
C VAL A 53 -0.61 5.91 -7.96
N LEU A 54 -1.75 5.28 -8.22
CA LEU A 54 -2.37 4.30 -7.33
C LEU A 54 -2.44 2.90 -8.00
N PRO A 55 -2.44 1.81 -7.23
CA PRO A 55 -2.18 1.77 -5.78
C PRO A 55 -0.74 2.17 -5.47
N PHE A 56 -0.55 2.84 -4.32
CA PHE A 56 0.78 3.16 -3.80
C PHE A 56 1.07 2.27 -2.60
N ASN A 57 2.10 1.45 -2.70
CA ASN A 57 2.50 0.49 -1.68
C ASN A 57 3.67 1.07 -0.88
N ALA A 58 3.69 0.78 0.42
CA ALA A 58 4.75 1.19 1.31
C ALA A 58 4.94 0.12 2.40
N ILE A 59 6.19 -0.18 2.73
CA ILE A 59 6.57 -1.07 3.82
C ILE A 59 7.05 -0.21 4.97
N PHE A 60 6.55 -0.49 6.18
CA PHE A 60 6.96 0.18 7.40
C PHE A 60 7.52 -0.82 8.40
N SER A 61 8.54 -0.42 9.15
CA SER A 61 9.07 -1.14 10.31
C SER A 61 9.61 -0.13 11.33
N ASP A 62 9.37 -0.37 12.62
CA ASP A 62 9.77 0.52 13.72
C ASP A 62 9.41 2.01 13.49
N GLY A 63 8.21 2.24 12.94
CA GLY A 63 7.71 3.58 12.63
C GLY A 63 8.39 4.28 11.45
N LYS A 64 9.26 3.59 10.69
CA LYS A 64 9.97 4.14 9.53
C LYS A 64 9.53 3.45 8.24
N MET A 65 9.44 4.22 7.16
CA MET A 65 9.22 3.67 5.82
C MET A 65 10.52 3.04 5.29
N LEU A 66 10.47 1.77 4.91
CA LEU A 66 11.62 1.02 4.38
C LEU A 66 11.69 1.03 2.85
N ASP A 67 10.54 0.99 2.19
CA ASP A 67 10.41 1.03 0.74
C ASP A 67 9.02 1.53 0.34
N SER A 68 8.90 2.03 -0.88
CA SER A 68 7.62 2.39 -1.47
C SER A 68 7.64 2.27 -3.00
N TRP A 69 6.49 1.94 -3.57
CA TRP A 69 6.34 1.82 -5.02
C TRP A 69 4.88 1.94 -5.45
N SER A 70 4.67 2.39 -6.68
CA SER A 70 3.35 2.46 -7.29
C SER A 70 3.06 1.26 -8.20
N GLY A 71 1.78 0.98 -8.39
CA GLY A 71 1.25 0.00 -9.35
C GLY A 71 0.73 -1.28 -8.71
N ASN A 72 -0.07 -2.01 -9.49
CA ASN A 72 -0.81 -3.21 -9.08
C ASN A 72 -0.16 -4.54 -9.49
N ASN A 73 1.10 -4.53 -9.93
CA ASN A 73 1.78 -5.76 -10.35
C ASN A 73 2.13 -6.64 -9.15
N ILE A 74 1.54 -7.84 -9.11
CA ILE A 74 1.67 -8.77 -7.98
C ILE A 74 3.08 -9.37 -7.86
N GLU A 75 3.78 -9.64 -8.97
CA GLU A 75 5.14 -10.18 -8.91
C GLU A 75 6.11 -9.17 -8.27
N ARG A 76 5.96 -7.88 -8.61
CA ARG A 76 6.71 -6.79 -7.98
C ARG A 76 6.36 -6.66 -6.51
N PHE A 77 5.09 -6.84 -6.13
CA PHE A 77 4.66 -6.81 -4.74
C PHE A 77 5.40 -7.90 -3.92
N TYR A 78 5.40 -9.15 -4.38
CA TYR A 78 6.13 -10.22 -3.70
C TYR A 78 7.64 -10.01 -3.69
N SER A 79 8.23 -9.63 -4.83
CA SER A 79 9.67 -9.35 -4.91
C SER A 79 10.10 -8.26 -3.92
N LYS A 80 9.25 -7.24 -3.71
CA LYS A 80 9.49 -6.21 -2.70
C LYS A 80 9.36 -6.76 -1.29
N LEU A 81 8.37 -7.58 -0.99
CA LEU A 81 8.20 -8.19 0.33
C LEU A 81 9.37 -9.13 0.69
N GLU A 82 9.76 -10.02 -0.22
CA GLU A 82 10.88 -10.96 -0.02
C GLU A 82 12.17 -10.24 0.37
N LYS A 83 12.45 -9.07 -0.24
CA LYS A 83 13.64 -8.26 0.07
C LYS A 83 13.72 -7.80 1.53
N TYR A 84 12.59 -7.67 2.24
CA TYR A 84 12.54 -7.11 3.60
C TYR A 84 12.06 -8.09 4.67
N LEU A 85 11.57 -9.27 4.27
CA LEU A 85 11.03 -10.28 5.18
C LEU A 85 11.89 -11.55 5.27
N ILE A 86 12.88 -11.69 4.40
CA ILE A 86 13.83 -12.81 4.35
C ILE A 86 15.24 -12.31 4.70
#